data_AF-A0A940RD96-F1
#
_entry.id   AF-A0A940RD96-F1
#
_cell.length_a   1.000
_cell.length_b   1.000
_cell.length_c   1.000
_cell.angle_alpha   90.00
_cell.angle_beta   90.00
_cell.angle_gamma   90.00
#
_symmetry.space_group_name_H-M   'P 1'
#
loop_
_entity.id
_entity.type
_entity.pdbx_description
1 polymer ?
#
loop_
_entity_poly.entity_id
_entity_poly.type
_entity_poly.pdbx_seq_one_letter_code
_entity_poly.pdbx_strand_id
1 'polypeptide(L)' 'MGQGWENYSIYARNIRKEYLIYPDFIYKPGRKKVLGHFLAMKRIFKTGFFFEKFEEMARENLARELDRL' A
#
# COMPACT_ATOMS: atom_id res chain seq x y z
N MET A 1 -10.10 1.33 7.64
CA MET A 1 -11.07 0.44 6.96
C MET A 1 -11.82 1.27 5.91
N GLY A 2 -11.53 1.11 4.62
CA GLY A 2 -12.18 1.90 3.55
C GLY A 2 -11.95 3.39 3.57
N GLN A 3 -10.89 3.83 4.23
CA GLN A 3 -10.68 5.25 4.45
C GLN A 3 -9.76 5.77 3.34
N GLY A 4 -10.13 6.95 2.82
CA GLY A 4 -9.40 7.62 1.75
C GLY A 4 -7.90 7.81 2.06
N TRP A 5 -7.18 8.25 1.03
CA TRP A 5 -5.73 8.41 1.01
C TRP A 5 -5.08 8.89 2.32
N GLU A 6 -5.70 9.82 3.05
CA GLU A 6 -5.19 10.31 4.33
C GLU A 6 -4.97 9.21 5.37
N ASN A 7 -5.95 8.31 5.58
CA ASN A 7 -5.80 7.24 6.56
C ASN A 7 -4.81 6.17 6.10
N TYR A 8 -4.80 5.88 4.80
CA TYR A 8 -3.80 5.00 4.21
C TYR A 8 -2.38 5.59 4.40
N SER A 9 -2.22 6.89 4.21
CA SER A 9 -0.94 7.58 4.38
C SER A 9 -0.46 7.56 5.83
N ILE A 10 -1.37 7.67 6.80
CA ILE A 10 -1.05 7.53 8.23
C ILE A 10 -0.57 6.11 8.52
N TYR A 11 -1.26 5.10 8.00
CA TYR A 11 -0.85 3.71 8.11
C TYR A 11 0.54 3.47 7.50
N ALA A 12 0.77 3.90 6.25
CA ALA A 12 2.06 3.77 5.58
C ALA A 12 3.18 4.50 6.33
N ARG A 13 2.90 5.68 6.89
CA ARG A 13 3.86 6.44 7.71
C ARG A 13 4.18 5.73 9.02
N ASN A 14 3.21 5.10 9.66
CA ASN A 14 3.45 4.28 10.85
C ASN A 14 4.30 3.04 10.53
N ILE A 15 4.06 2.39 9.38
CA ILE A 15 4.94 1.33 8.88
C ILE A 15 6.37 1.87 8.66
N ARG A 16 6.55 3.05 8.05
CA ARG A 16 7.90 3.65 7.91
C ARG A 16 8.56 3.90 9.27
N LYS A 17 7.79 4.29 10.29
CA LYS A 17 8.29 4.47 11.67
C LYS A 17 8.78 3.17 12.29
N GLU A 18 8.05 2.07 12.11
CA GLU A 18 8.45 0.76 12.63
C GLU A 18 9.75 0.26 11.97
N TYR A 19 9.95 0.59 10.69
CA TYR A 19 11.15 0.26 9.92
C TYR A 19 12.17 1.42 9.87
N LEU A 20 12.14 2.36 10.82
CA LEU A 20 13.10 3.49 10.89
C LEU A 20 14.55 3.04 10.99
N ILE A 21 14.78 1.87 11.58
CA ILE A 21 16.11 1.25 11.73
C ILE A 21 16.73 0.96 10.36
N TYR A 22 15.92 0.77 9.31
CA TYR A 22 16.40 0.56 7.95
C TYR A 22 16.52 1.88 7.19
N PRO A 23 17.66 2.12 6.53
CA PRO A 23 17.85 3.31 5.70
C PRO A 23 16.98 3.27 4.44
N ASP A 24 16.59 4.45 3.94
CA ASP A 24 15.63 4.59 2.83
C ASP A 24 16.05 3.85 1.56
N PHE A 25 17.35 3.74 1.28
CA PHE A 25 17.84 3.02 0.09
C PHE A 25 17.59 1.50 0.14
N ILE A 26 17.39 0.91 1.32
CA ILE A 26 16.97 -0.50 1.47
C ILE A 26 15.45 -0.59 1.54
N TYR A 27 14.82 0.30 2.30
CA TYR A 27 13.38 0.29 2.49
C TYR A 27 12.60 0.56 1.20
N LYS A 28 12.95 1.63 0.46
CA LYS A 28 12.23 2.05 -0.75
C LYS A 28 12.14 0.98 -1.84
N PRO A 29 13.24 0.33 -2.28
CA PRO A 29 13.14 -0.72 -3.30
C PRO A 29 12.38 -1.95 -2.80
N GLY A 30 12.53 -2.32 -1.51
CA GLY A 30 11.74 -3.39 -0.90
C GLY A 30 10.24 -3.07 -0.91
N ARG A 31 9.89 -1.84 -0.52
CA ARG A 31 8.51 -1.36 -0.50
C ARG A 31 7.91 -1.29 -1.91
N LYS A 32 8.65 -0.74 -2.89
CA LYS A 32 8.21 -0.71 -4.30
C LYS A 32 7.92 -2.10 -4.85
N LYS A 33 8.76 -3.10 -4.56
CA LYS A 33 8.50 -4.50 -4.95
C LYS A 33 7.21 -5.04 -4.36
N VAL A 34 6.97 -4.80 -3.07
CA VAL A 34 5.75 -5.24 -2.39
C VAL A 34 4.51 -4.58 -3.01
N LEU A 35 4.51 -3.25 -3.17
CA LEU A 35 3.41 -2.51 -3.79
C LEU A 35 3.14 -2.97 -5.23
N GLY A 36 4.20 -3.15 -6.03
CA GLY A 36 4.10 -3.67 -7.39
C GLY A 36 3.53 -5.09 -7.44
N HIS A 37 3.91 -5.95 -6.49
CA HIS A 37 3.35 -7.29 -6.38
C HIS A 37 1.85 -7.26 -6.08
N PHE A 38 1.40 -6.38 -5.18
CA PHE A 38 -0.02 -6.20 -4.89
C PHE A 38 -0.81 -5.67 -6.10
N LEU A 39 -0.25 -4.73 -6.86
CA LEU A 39 -0.87 -4.20 -8.08
C LEU A 39 -0.92 -5.23 -9.22
N ALA A 40 0.05 -6.14 -9.29
CA ALA A 40 0.08 -7.23 -10.28
C ALA A 40 -0.93 -8.35 -9.96
N MET A 41 -1.41 -8.45 -8.71
CA MET A 41 -2.42 -9.45 -8.36
C MET A 41 -3.79 -9.10 -8.97
N LYS A 42 -4.48 -10.13 -9.47
CA LYS A 42 -5.83 -10.00 -10.04
C LYS A 42 -6.85 -9.50 -9.00
N ARG A 43 -6.71 -9.93 -7.74
CA ARG A 43 -7.53 -9.51 -6.61
C ARG A 43 -6.66 -9.37 -5.35
N ILE A 44 -6.69 -8.21 -4.70
CA ILE A 44 -6.06 -7.98 -3.40
C ILE A 44 -6.93 -8.59 -2.31
N PHE A 45 -8.24 -8.36 -2.38
CA PHE A 45 -9.20 -8.95 -1.44
C PHE A 45 -9.83 -10.22 -2.03
N LYS A 46 -9.70 -11.34 -1.32
CA LYS A 46 -10.24 -12.65 -1.76
C LYS A 46 -11.74 -12.79 -1.49
N THR A 47 -12.27 -12.04 -0.53
CA THR A 47 -13.69 -12.07 -0.13
C THR A 47 -14.49 -11.06 -0.96
N GLY A 48 -15.60 -11.49 -1.56
CA GLY A 48 -16.42 -10.64 -2.45
C GLY A 48 -16.82 -9.29 -1.85
N PHE A 49 -17.34 -9.30 -0.61
CA PHE A 49 -17.73 -8.08 0.11
C PHE A 49 -16.59 -7.04 0.25
N PHE A 50 -15.36 -7.50 0.51
CA PHE A 50 -14.20 -6.61 0.64
C PHE A 50 -13.65 -6.19 -0.71
N PHE A 51 -13.72 -7.08 -1.70
CA PHE A 51 -13.31 -6.79 -3.07
C PHE A 51 -14.14 -5.64 -3.66
N GLU A 52 -15.47 -5.75 -3.66
CA GLU A 52 -16.35 -4.71 -4.23
C GLU A 52 -16.21 -3.37 -3.51
N LYS A 53 -15.97 -3.39 -2.20
CA LYS A 53 -15.94 -2.17 -1.38
C LYS A 53 -14.58 -1.48 -1.33
N PHE A 54 -13.48 -2.22 -1.46
CA PHE A 54 -12.14 -1.70 -1.16
C PHE A 54 -11.08 -1.97 -2.22
N GLU A 55 -11.33 -2.84 -3.21
CA GLU A 55 -10.30 -3.19 -4.20
C GLU A 55 -9.83 -1.96 -4.99
N GLU A 56 -10.76 -1.16 -5.51
CA GLU A 56 -10.44 0.02 -6.33
C GLU A 56 -9.65 1.05 -5.51
N MET A 57 -10.17 1.43 -4.35
CA MET A 57 -9.51 2.37 -3.44
C MET A 57 -8.14 1.86 -2.97
N ALA A 58 -7.99 0.55 -2.71
CA ALA A 58 -6.71 -0.03 -2.34
C ALA A 58 -5.70 0.08 -3.49
N ARG A 59 -6.12 -0.21 -4.73
CA ARG A 59 -5.25 -0.08 -5.91
C ARG A 59 -4.82 1.36 -6.15
N GLU A 60 -5.73 2.32 -6.05
CA GLU A 60 -5.39 3.75 -6.18
C GLU A 60 -4.40 4.20 -5.10
N ASN A 61 -4.62 3.80 -3.85
CA ASN A 61 -3.71 4.10 -2.75
C ASN A 61 -2.32 3.47 -2.97
N LEU A 62 -2.26 2.20 -3.38
CA LEU A 62 -1.00 1.52 -3.67
C LEU A 62 -0.25 2.18 -4.83
N ALA A 63 -0.95 2.55 -5.91
CA ALA A 63 -0.36 3.22 -7.06
C ALA A 63 0.17 4.61 -6.69
N ARG A 64 -0.60 5.38 -5.90
CA ARG A 64 -0.18 6.71 -5.43
C ARG A 64 0.99 6.64 -4.45
N GLU A 65 1.09 5.60 -3.62
CA GLU A 65 2.28 5.36 -2.79
C GLU A 65 3.50 5.01 -3.65
N LEU A 66 3.33 4.17 -4.67
CA LEU A 66 4.40 3.77 -5.57
C LEU A 66 5.00 4.95 -6.34
N ASP A 67 4.15 5.86 -6.81
CA ASP A 67 4.55 7.10 -7.50
C ASP A 67 5.31 8.07 -6.58
N ARG A 68 4.92 8.14 -5.30
CA ARG A 68 5.53 9.05 -4.30
C ARG A 68 6.81 8.54 -3.64
N LEU A 69 7.16 7.26 -3.82
CA LEU A 69 8.34 6.61 -3.20
C LEU A 69 9.64 6.88 -3.94
#